data_AF-A0A954TM06-F1
#
_entry.id   AF-A0A954TM06-F1
#
_cell.length_a   1.000
_cell.length_b   1.000
_cell.length_c   1.000
_cell.angle_alpha   90.00
_cell.angle_beta   90.00
_cell.angle_gamma   90.00
#
_symmetry.space_group_name_H-M   'P 1'
#
loop_
_entity.id
_entity.type
_entity.pdbx_description
1 polymer ?
#
loop_
_entity_poly.entity_id
_entity_poly.type
_entity_poly.pdbx_seq_one_letter_code
_entity_poly.pdbx_strand_id
1 'polypeptide(L)'
;MAVIKSDDRNSWEIDYAQRVNPELMTRLLHQAVPVLKWTNWRITRVGPGMCESTLPLAVETTNQHGTHQAALISLSADYTGGMALTTLLTGTPLTGIHRGSPDESASLWLVGMDVKYENPSTSHLRGVSRVDPKTAQRIRTRYFAGQVVLATISVEFWSESGERVAVAVMRYFAQATKRLLEHRVGGDLSPMTKLNLKTSARIIAGLRSMTDHSTSTTITTSDGKRLRLDQSHDKVAAGTHGLLQAQRLQKVLPQLAAMVGARTRHCDQFLKSIGGIEQLVLLGAGLDMRPLRCVDQLLGSTVFELDLPVMLAERQHVIDLLEAECGGALRAPERYQIAVDFLQDDVGQRLRDHFAFSDTAVTLVIYEGCSMYFDEDQNRRLLTSIRQRLKHPASRLWMDCVTPAVISEGTSDPNIHEFVNQMELIGEKFVYGPADPEAFLRSCGFVCASNVSAQEFLGSIDPTLGEYRFVVGGRDVVELGER
;
A
#
# COMPACT_ATOMS: atom_id res chain seq x y z
N MET A 1 18.97 -21.13 12.37
CA MET A 1 17.89 -21.95 11.75
C MET A 1 17.56 -21.31 10.40
N ALA A 2 17.45 -22.10 9.33
CA ALA A 2 17.08 -21.57 8.01
C ALA A 2 15.74 -20.81 8.12
N VAL A 3 15.72 -19.55 7.66
CA VAL A 3 14.55 -18.65 7.78
C VAL A 3 13.46 -19.06 6.79
N ILE A 4 13.86 -19.68 5.68
CA ILE A 4 12.99 -20.26 4.66
C ILE A 4 13.50 -21.68 4.47
N LYS A 5 12.66 -22.69 4.68
CA LYS A 5 13.01 -24.07 4.29
C LYS A 5 13.17 -24.06 2.78
N SER A 6 14.35 -24.39 2.25
CA SER A 6 14.37 -24.94 0.90
C SER A 6 13.50 -26.19 0.99
N ASP A 7 12.35 -26.18 0.33
CA ASP A 7 11.62 -27.43 0.20
C ASP A 7 12.44 -28.28 -0.76
N ASP A 8 13.29 -29.15 -0.22
CA ASP A 8 14.06 -30.14 -1.00
C ASP A 8 13.13 -31.07 -1.83
N ARG A 9 11.79 -30.93 -1.69
CA ARG A 9 10.76 -31.60 -2.48
C ARG A 9 10.36 -30.87 -3.76
N ASN A 10 10.67 -29.57 -3.91
CA ASN A 10 10.36 -28.85 -5.15
C ASN A 10 11.48 -29.06 -6.16
N SER A 11 11.36 -30.13 -6.93
CA SER A 11 12.24 -30.35 -8.08
C SER A 11 12.14 -29.16 -9.05
N TRP A 12 13.20 -28.91 -9.82
CA TRP A 12 13.22 -27.84 -10.82
C TRP A 12 12.00 -27.92 -11.76
N GLU A 13 11.53 -29.12 -12.09
CA GLU A 13 10.38 -29.35 -12.95
C GLU A 13 9.08 -28.79 -12.34
N ILE A 14 8.88 -28.97 -11.03
CA ILE A 14 7.71 -28.43 -10.31
C ILE A 14 7.78 -26.90 -10.28
N ASP A 15 8.94 -26.35 -9.91
CA ASP A 15 9.16 -24.91 -9.84
C ASP A 15 9.02 -24.24 -11.21
N TYR A 16 9.51 -24.88 -12.27
CA TYR A 16 9.31 -24.46 -13.65
C TYR A 16 7.82 -24.40 -13.99
N ALA A 17 7.08 -25.48 -13.77
CA ALA A 17 5.68 -25.57 -14.12
C ALA A 17 4.81 -24.54 -13.37
N GLN A 18 5.10 -24.30 -12.09
CA GLN A 18 4.23 -23.52 -11.21
C GLN A 18 4.64 -22.05 -11.07
N ARG A 19 5.93 -21.72 -11.22
CA ARG A 19 6.46 -20.40 -10.88
C ARG A 19 7.15 -19.72 -12.05
N VAL A 20 8.08 -20.38 -12.71
CA VAL A 20 9.05 -19.68 -13.58
C VAL A 20 8.93 -19.94 -15.08
N ASN A 21 7.97 -20.73 -15.56
CA ASN A 21 7.85 -20.99 -17.00
C ASN A 21 7.66 -19.69 -17.83
N PRO A 22 8.18 -19.63 -19.07
CA PRO A 22 8.19 -18.42 -19.88
C PRO A 22 6.81 -17.78 -20.12
N GLU A 23 5.78 -18.60 -20.38
CA GLU A 23 4.42 -18.11 -20.65
C GLU A 23 3.81 -17.44 -19.42
N LEU A 24 3.94 -18.09 -18.25
CA LEU A 24 3.48 -17.55 -16.97
C LEU A 24 4.20 -16.25 -16.62
N MET A 25 5.54 -16.27 -16.64
CA MET A 25 6.32 -15.11 -16.23
C MET A 25 6.14 -13.92 -17.17
N THR A 26 6.03 -14.16 -18.48
CA THR A 26 5.72 -13.08 -19.44
C THR A 26 4.39 -12.42 -19.11
N ARG A 27 3.34 -13.22 -18.83
CA ARG A 27 2.02 -12.70 -18.46
C ARG A 27 2.05 -11.91 -17.15
N LEU A 28 2.69 -12.44 -16.10
CA LEU A 28 2.79 -11.77 -14.81
C LEU A 28 3.57 -10.46 -14.91
N LEU A 29 4.70 -10.46 -15.63
CA LEU A 29 5.50 -9.26 -15.86
C LEU A 29 4.76 -8.20 -16.69
N HIS A 30 3.96 -8.61 -17.69
CA HIS A 30 3.10 -7.70 -18.46
C HIS A 30 2.03 -7.03 -17.61
N GLN A 31 1.49 -7.73 -16.61
CA GLN A 31 0.50 -7.20 -15.67
C GLN A 31 1.15 -6.21 -14.69
N ALA A 32 2.30 -6.58 -14.13
CA ALA A 32 3.02 -5.75 -13.18
C ALA A 32 3.63 -4.50 -13.83
N VAL A 33 4.13 -4.65 -15.07
CA VAL A 33 4.98 -3.66 -15.77
C VAL A 33 4.41 -3.38 -17.16
N PRO A 34 3.46 -2.41 -17.29
CA PRO A 34 2.75 -2.16 -18.54
C PRO A 34 3.64 -1.84 -19.74
N VAL A 35 4.81 -1.23 -19.51
CA VAL A 35 5.77 -0.94 -20.59
C VAL A 35 6.29 -2.22 -21.26
N LEU A 36 6.47 -3.34 -20.53
CA LEU A 36 6.89 -4.61 -21.12
C LEU A 36 5.80 -5.18 -22.05
N LYS A 37 4.53 -5.00 -21.68
CA LYS A 37 3.39 -5.36 -22.52
C LYS A 37 3.34 -4.49 -23.77
N TRP A 38 3.51 -3.18 -23.59
CA TRP A 38 3.51 -2.20 -24.68
C TRP A 38 4.60 -2.49 -25.72
N THR A 39 5.79 -2.87 -25.27
CA THR A 39 6.92 -3.21 -26.16
C THR A 39 6.87 -4.65 -26.66
N ASN A 40 5.86 -5.44 -26.27
CA ASN A 40 5.75 -6.88 -26.52
C ASN A 40 7.01 -7.68 -26.12
N TRP A 41 7.71 -7.23 -25.07
CA TRP A 41 8.88 -7.93 -24.53
C TRP A 41 8.43 -9.26 -23.93
N ARG A 42 9.17 -10.34 -24.16
CA ARG A 42 8.77 -11.67 -23.65
C ARG A 42 9.94 -12.55 -23.29
N ILE A 43 9.74 -13.43 -22.32
CA ILE A 43 10.67 -14.50 -21.98
C ILE A 43 10.46 -15.62 -23.00
N THR A 44 11.55 -16.15 -23.55
CA THR A 44 11.50 -17.25 -24.53
C THR A 44 12.02 -18.54 -23.95
N ARG A 45 12.91 -18.48 -22.95
CA ARG A 45 13.48 -19.67 -22.31
C ARG A 45 13.96 -19.34 -20.90
N VAL A 46 13.84 -20.31 -20.00
CA VAL A 46 14.46 -20.25 -18.67
C VAL A 46 15.17 -21.55 -18.34
N GLY A 47 16.14 -21.49 -17.44
CA GLY A 47 16.83 -22.61 -16.83
C GLY A 47 17.38 -22.22 -15.46
N PRO A 48 17.93 -23.14 -14.66
CA PRO A 48 18.54 -22.77 -13.38
C PRO A 48 19.68 -21.76 -13.58
N GLY A 49 19.51 -20.53 -13.10
CA GLY A 49 20.45 -19.43 -13.29
C GLY A 49 20.49 -18.88 -14.73
N MET A 50 19.46 -19.11 -15.55
CA MET A 50 19.44 -18.71 -16.95
C MET A 50 18.08 -18.16 -17.38
N CYS A 51 18.12 -17.10 -18.17
CA CYS A 51 16.95 -16.57 -18.87
C CYS A 51 17.34 -16.12 -20.27
N GLU A 52 16.47 -16.40 -21.24
CA GLU A 52 16.48 -15.81 -22.57
C GLU A 52 15.18 -15.06 -22.79
N SER A 53 15.27 -13.87 -23.39
CA SER A 53 14.13 -13.03 -23.71
C SER A 53 14.28 -12.38 -25.07
N THR A 54 13.17 -11.86 -25.59
CA THR A 54 13.14 -11.09 -26.83
C THR A 54 12.62 -9.69 -26.53
N LEU A 55 13.39 -8.68 -26.94
CA LEU A 55 12.91 -7.32 -27.16
C LEU A 55 12.62 -7.19 -28.67
N PRO A 56 11.34 -7.22 -29.10
CA PRO A 56 11.02 -7.12 -30.51
C PRO A 56 11.38 -5.75 -31.06
N LEU A 57 11.86 -5.73 -32.30
CA LEU A 57 11.80 -4.56 -33.17
C LEU A 57 10.35 -4.39 -33.65
N ALA A 58 9.69 -3.35 -33.17
CA ALA A 58 8.31 -3.00 -33.45
C ALA A 58 8.18 -1.46 -33.51
N VAL A 59 6.99 -0.97 -33.86
CA VAL A 59 6.72 0.48 -33.94
C VAL A 59 7.03 1.18 -32.61
N GLU A 60 6.71 0.53 -31.50
CA GLU A 60 6.86 1.03 -30.14
C GLU A 60 8.31 1.03 -29.64
N THR A 61 9.19 0.25 -30.30
CA THR A 61 10.58 0.03 -29.88
C THR A 61 11.60 0.55 -30.88
N THR A 62 11.16 1.15 -31.98
CA THR A 62 12.01 1.72 -33.04
C THR A 62 11.84 3.24 -33.17
N ASN A 63 12.91 3.92 -33.59
CA ASN A 63 12.93 5.35 -33.94
C ASN A 63 14.16 5.59 -34.84
N GLN A 64 14.20 6.73 -35.52
CA GLN A 64 15.32 7.17 -36.35
C GLN A 64 16.59 7.47 -35.55
N HIS A 65 16.49 7.63 -34.23
CA HIS A 65 17.61 7.93 -33.33
C HIS A 65 17.74 6.87 -32.23
N GLY A 66 18.92 6.26 -32.05
CA GLY A 66 19.12 5.08 -31.19
C GLY A 66 19.05 5.30 -29.67
N THR A 67 18.81 6.51 -29.17
CA THR A 67 18.82 6.79 -27.72
C THR A 67 17.63 6.18 -26.97
N HIS A 68 16.46 6.04 -27.58
CA HIS A 68 15.33 5.34 -26.93
C HIS A 68 15.57 3.82 -26.86
N GLN A 69 16.29 3.25 -27.84
CA GLN A 69 16.69 1.84 -27.80
C GLN A 69 17.58 1.55 -26.59
N ALA A 70 18.39 2.52 -26.16
CA ALA A 70 19.24 2.35 -24.98
C ALA A 70 18.42 2.09 -23.70
N ALA A 71 17.37 2.88 -23.47
CA ALA A 71 16.48 2.71 -22.32
C ALA A 71 15.70 1.38 -22.40
N LEU A 72 15.22 0.99 -23.57
CA LEU A 72 14.52 -0.27 -23.78
C LEU A 72 15.43 -1.50 -23.61
N ILE A 73 16.68 -1.42 -24.05
CA ILE A 73 17.70 -2.46 -23.83
C ILE A 73 18.01 -2.55 -22.33
N SER A 74 18.14 -1.43 -21.64
CA SER A 74 18.38 -1.41 -20.19
C SER A 74 17.23 -2.04 -19.41
N LEU A 75 15.98 -1.71 -19.77
CA LEU A 75 14.79 -2.32 -19.21
C LEU A 75 14.76 -3.83 -19.51
N SER A 76 14.99 -4.22 -20.77
CA SER A 76 15.05 -5.62 -21.17
C SER A 76 16.12 -6.37 -20.37
N ALA A 77 17.30 -5.78 -20.19
CA ALA A 77 18.40 -6.36 -19.43
C ALA A 77 18.00 -6.60 -17.98
N ASP A 78 17.27 -5.66 -17.39
CA ASP A 78 16.82 -5.77 -16.01
C ASP A 78 15.91 -6.99 -15.81
N TYR A 79 14.90 -7.15 -16.66
CA TYR A 79 14.00 -8.28 -16.54
C TYR A 79 14.62 -9.61 -16.98
N THR A 80 15.54 -9.64 -17.95
CA THR A 80 16.29 -10.87 -18.30
C THR A 80 17.22 -11.30 -17.16
N GLY A 81 18.00 -10.36 -16.60
CA GLY A 81 18.95 -10.63 -15.51
C GLY A 81 18.25 -10.97 -14.20
N GLY A 82 17.21 -10.21 -13.87
CA GLY A 82 16.35 -10.45 -12.71
C GLY A 82 15.69 -11.83 -12.78
N MET A 83 15.17 -12.22 -13.95
CA MET A 83 14.59 -13.55 -14.14
C MET A 83 15.63 -14.67 -13.96
N ALA A 84 16.85 -14.50 -14.48
CA ALA A 84 17.93 -15.46 -14.25
C ALA A 84 18.25 -15.60 -12.75
N LEU A 85 18.24 -14.51 -11.98
CA LEU A 85 18.35 -14.55 -10.51
C LEU A 85 17.16 -15.29 -9.87
N THR A 86 15.93 -14.99 -10.31
CA THR A 86 14.69 -15.61 -9.79
C THR A 86 14.67 -17.14 -9.92
N THR A 87 15.22 -17.68 -11.01
CA THR A 87 15.32 -19.14 -11.19
C THR A 87 16.24 -19.82 -10.18
N LEU A 88 17.15 -19.08 -9.53
CA LEU A 88 18.01 -19.61 -8.45
C LEU A 88 17.30 -19.66 -7.10
N LEU A 89 16.19 -18.92 -6.93
CA LEU A 89 15.39 -18.88 -5.71
C LEU A 89 14.23 -19.88 -5.83
N THR A 90 14.56 -21.16 -6.06
CA THR A 90 13.58 -22.24 -6.29
C THR A 90 12.52 -22.29 -5.19
N GLY A 91 11.25 -22.42 -5.58
CA GLY A 91 10.11 -22.46 -4.67
C GLY A 91 9.79 -21.13 -3.98
N THR A 92 10.48 -20.04 -4.33
CA THR A 92 10.29 -18.72 -3.68
C THR A 92 9.58 -17.75 -4.63
N PRO A 93 8.30 -17.41 -4.39
CA PRO A 93 7.58 -16.36 -5.12
C PRO A 93 8.30 -15.00 -5.06
N LEU A 94 8.15 -14.16 -6.08
CA LEU A 94 8.63 -12.77 -6.04
C LEU A 94 7.51 -11.82 -5.62
N THR A 95 7.77 -10.98 -4.62
CA THR A 95 6.84 -9.93 -4.21
C THR A 95 6.56 -8.96 -5.36
N GLY A 96 5.28 -8.66 -5.59
CA GLY A 96 4.82 -7.75 -6.65
C GLY A 96 4.73 -8.37 -8.05
N ILE A 97 5.15 -9.63 -8.22
CA ILE A 97 5.02 -10.38 -9.50
C ILE A 97 4.20 -11.65 -9.32
N HIS A 98 4.54 -12.47 -8.32
CA HIS A 98 3.81 -13.70 -8.01
C HIS A 98 2.76 -13.44 -6.92
N ARG A 99 1.76 -14.31 -6.87
CA ARG A 99 0.85 -14.42 -5.72
C ARG A 99 1.60 -14.96 -4.50
N GLY A 100 1.15 -14.60 -3.30
CA GLY A 100 1.71 -15.11 -2.05
C GLY A 100 1.99 -14.08 -0.98
N SER A 101 2.26 -14.59 0.23
CA SER A 101 2.53 -13.79 1.43
C SER A 101 3.97 -13.25 1.46
N PRO A 102 4.21 -12.09 2.11
CA PRO A 102 5.55 -11.66 2.49
C PRO A 102 6.39 -12.68 3.26
N ASP A 103 5.75 -13.64 3.95
CA ASP A 103 6.43 -14.70 4.72
C ASP A 103 7.19 -15.70 3.83
N GLU A 104 6.76 -15.88 2.58
CA GLU A 104 7.25 -16.91 1.68
C GLU A 104 7.91 -16.35 0.42
N SER A 105 7.85 -15.03 0.23
CA SER A 105 8.33 -14.37 -0.98
C SER A 105 9.72 -13.71 -0.82
N ALA A 106 10.36 -13.49 -1.96
CA ALA A 106 11.57 -12.70 -2.11
C ALA A 106 11.24 -11.29 -2.60
N SER A 107 11.90 -10.30 -2.02
CA SER A 107 11.99 -8.96 -2.57
C SER A 107 13.30 -8.82 -3.35
N LEU A 108 13.19 -8.34 -4.59
CA LEU A 108 14.30 -8.23 -5.54
C LEU A 108 14.19 -6.90 -6.27
N TRP A 109 15.30 -6.18 -6.37
CA TRP A 109 15.38 -4.96 -7.19
C TRP A 109 16.79 -4.73 -7.74
N LEU A 110 16.86 -3.93 -8.80
CA LEU A 110 18.10 -3.47 -9.40
C LEU A 110 18.72 -2.34 -8.56
N VAL A 111 19.96 -2.54 -8.12
CA VAL A 111 20.76 -1.55 -7.36
C VAL A 111 21.54 -0.65 -8.30
N GLY A 112 21.96 -1.19 -9.46
CA GLY A 112 22.68 -0.42 -10.46
C GLY A 112 22.93 -1.25 -11.71
N MET A 113 23.21 -0.57 -12.80
CA MET A 113 23.50 -1.19 -14.10
C MET A 113 24.59 -0.42 -14.83
N ASP A 114 25.36 -1.15 -15.63
CA ASP A 114 26.29 -0.63 -16.63
C ASP A 114 25.94 -1.31 -17.96
N VAL A 115 25.68 -0.55 -19.01
CA VAL A 115 25.33 -1.09 -20.34
C VAL A 115 26.33 -0.57 -21.36
N LYS A 116 27.11 -1.49 -21.92
CA LYS A 116 28.04 -1.23 -23.01
C LYS A 116 27.39 -1.61 -24.34
N TYR A 117 27.15 -0.61 -25.19
CA TYR A 117 26.71 -0.81 -26.56
C TYR A 117 27.91 -1.05 -27.45
N GLU A 118 27.87 -2.11 -28.23
CA GLU A 118 28.95 -2.51 -29.14
C GLU A 118 28.57 -2.23 -30.59
N ASN A 119 27.31 -2.52 -30.97
CA ASN A 119 26.81 -2.35 -32.34
C ASN A 119 25.37 -1.82 -32.34
N PRO A 120 24.93 -1.09 -33.37
CA PRO A 120 23.52 -0.78 -33.56
C PRO A 120 22.72 -2.04 -33.92
N SER A 121 21.41 -2.05 -33.63
CA SER A 121 20.53 -3.13 -34.04
C SER A 121 19.39 -2.66 -34.94
N THR A 122 19.13 -3.43 -35.99
CA THR A 122 17.99 -3.27 -36.90
C THR A 122 17.10 -4.51 -36.93
N SER A 123 17.18 -5.38 -35.93
CA SER A 123 16.39 -6.61 -35.81
C SER A 123 15.79 -6.75 -34.41
N HIS A 124 14.98 -7.80 -34.21
CA HIS A 124 14.66 -8.25 -32.86
C HIS A 124 15.95 -8.52 -32.08
N LEU A 125 15.93 -8.21 -30.78
CA LEU A 125 17.05 -8.42 -29.88
C LEU A 125 16.79 -9.60 -28.97
N ARG A 126 17.69 -10.58 -29.00
CA ARG A 126 17.71 -11.70 -28.06
C ARG A 126 18.60 -11.36 -26.88
N GLY A 127 18.00 -11.15 -25.72
CA GLY A 127 18.71 -11.02 -24.44
C GLY A 127 18.99 -12.39 -23.84
N VAL A 128 20.22 -12.64 -23.42
CA VAL A 128 20.65 -13.92 -22.82
C VAL A 128 21.40 -13.62 -21.53
N SER A 129 20.95 -14.21 -20.43
CA SER A 129 21.63 -14.17 -19.13
C SER A 129 21.93 -15.58 -18.66
N ARG A 130 23.18 -15.82 -18.24
CA ARG A 130 23.65 -17.10 -17.68
C ARG A 130 24.55 -16.81 -16.48
N VAL A 131 24.07 -17.17 -15.29
CA VAL A 131 24.84 -17.05 -14.05
C VAL A 131 25.82 -18.21 -13.97
N ASP A 132 27.10 -17.93 -13.73
CA ASP A 132 28.10 -18.98 -13.60
C ASP A 132 27.81 -19.88 -12.36
N PRO A 133 28.16 -21.18 -12.41
CA PRO A 133 27.81 -22.12 -11.34
C PRO A 133 28.28 -21.72 -9.94
N LYS A 134 29.45 -21.07 -9.83
CA LYS A 134 30.02 -20.65 -8.55
C LYS A 134 29.21 -19.49 -7.95
N THR A 135 28.86 -18.50 -8.77
CA THR A 135 28.00 -17.39 -8.35
C THR A 135 26.59 -17.87 -8.04
N ALA A 136 26.03 -18.76 -8.85
CA ALA A 136 24.72 -19.37 -8.63
C ALA A 136 24.65 -20.08 -7.27
N GLN A 137 25.64 -20.92 -6.95
CA GLN A 137 25.71 -21.61 -5.66
C GLN A 137 25.81 -20.61 -4.50
N ARG A 138 26.66 -19.58 -4.62
CA ARG A 138 26.80 -18.55 -3.60
C ARG A 138 25.50 -17.80 -3.34
N ILE A 139 24.76 -17.43 -4.40
CA ILE A 139 23.45 -16.77 -4.30
C ILE A 139 22.48 -17.64 -3.51
N ARG A 140 22.33 -18.93 -3.90
CA ARG A 140 21.44 -19.89 -3.25
C ARG A 140 21.78 -20.05 -1.77
N THR A 141 23.04 -20.34 -1.46
CA THR A 141 23.49 -20.53 -0.08
C THR A 141 23.20 -19.31 0.78
N ARG A 142 23.49 -18.10 0.28
CA ARG A 142 23.22 -16.86 1.04
C ARG A 142 21.74 -16.62 1.25
N TYR A 143 20.93 -16.72 0.19
CA TYR A 143 19.50 -16.46 0.26
C TYR A 143 18.80 -17.40 1.26
N PHE A 144 19.00 -18.71 1.12
CA PHE A 144 18.37 -19.70 2.00
C PHE A 144 18.96 -19.72 3.42
N ALA A 145 20.16 -19.17 3.63
CA ALA A 145 20.67 -18.85 4.97
C ALA A 145 20.02 -17.58 5.59
N GLY A 146 19.09 -16.93 4.89
CA GLY A 146 18.41 -15.71 5.34
C GLY A 146 19.27 -14.44 5.21
N GLN A 147 20.37 -14.50 4.46
CA GLN A 147 21.30 -13.37 4.28
C GLN A 147 20.92 -12.53 3.06
N VAL A 148 21.27 -11.25 3.10
CA VAL A 148 21.17 -10.35 1.94
C VAL A 148 22.04 -10.89 0.79
N VAL A 149 21.45 -10.93 -0.40
CA VAL A 149 22.14 -11.22 -1.66
C VAL A 149 22.40 -9.91 -2.39
N LEU A 150 23.66 -9.67 -2.71
CA LEU A 150 24.08 -8.68 -3.71
C LEU A 150 24.77 -9.43 -4.84
N ALA A 151 24.08 -9.55 -5.98
CA ALA A 151 24.53 -10.35 -7.12
C ALA A 151 24.85 -9.44 -8.31
N THR A 152 25.92 -9.75 -9.03
CA THR A 152 26.25 -9.11 -10.31
C THR A 152 26.02 -10.13 -11.41
N ILE A 153 25.14 -9.81 -12.36
CA ILE A 153 24.67 -10.72 -13.40
C ILE A 153 24.80 -10.01 -14.74
N SER A 154 25.40 -10.68 -15.71
CA SER A 154 25.58 -10.14 -17.06
C SER A 154 24.44 -10.57 -17.97
N VAL A 155 24.03 -9.67 -18.86
CA VAL A 155 23.07 -9.93 -19.94
C VAL A 155 23.69 -9.52 -21.27
N GLU A 156 23.69 -10.42 -22.23
CA GLU A 156 24.18 -10.17 -23.58
C GLU A 156 23.01 -10.03 -24.55
N PHE A 157 23.07 -9.04 -25.44
CA PHE A 157 22.08 -8.83 -26.49
C PHE A 157 22.65 -9.18 -27.85
N TRP A 158 21.89 -9.96 -28.60
CA TRP A 158 22.27 -10.47 -29.91
C TRP A 158 21.21 -10.09 -30.95
N SER A 159 21.66 -9.71 -32.15
CA SER A 159 20.81 -9.54 -33.32
C SER A 159 20.38 -10.89 -33.92
N GLU A 160 19.48 -10.88 -34.88
CA GLU A 160 19.09 -12.06 -35.65
C GLU A 160 20.23 -12.60 -36.54
N SER A 161 21.14 -11.71 -36.96
CA SER A 161 22.36 -12.09 -37.70
C SER A 161 23.45 -12.70 -36.81
N GLY A 162 23.25 -12.74 -35.49
CA GLY A 162 24.21 -13.29 -34.53
C GLY A 162 25.31 -12.32 -34.10
N GLU A 163 25.16 -11.03 -34.39
CA GLU A 163 26.07 -9.99 -33.93
C GLU A 163 25.72 -9.55 -32.50
N ARG A 164 26.74 -9.32 -31.67
CA ARG A 164 26.53 -8.84 -30.30
C ARG A 164 26.31 -7.33 -30.32
N VAL A 165 25.15 -6.91 -29.83
CA VAL A 165 24.67 -5.53 -29.85
C VAL A 165 25.06 -4.80 -28.57
N ALA A 166 24.90 -5.44 -27.41
CA ALA A 166 25.21 -4.85 -26.13
C ALA A 166 25.53 -5.91 -25.07
N VAL A 167 26.27 -5.49 -24.04
CA VAL A 167 26.51 -6.25 -22.81
C VAL A 167 26.12 -5.38 -21.64
N ALA A 168 25.20 -5.87 -20.81
CA ALA A 168 24.76 -5.21 -19.59
C ALA A 168 25.28 -5.96 -18.36
N VAL A 169 25.77 -5.23 -17.38
CA VAL A 169 26.20 -5.73 -16.07
C VAL A 169 25.25 -5.19 -15.02
N MET A 170 24.42 -6.09 -14.48
CA MET A 170 23.30 -5.75 -13.61
C MET A 170 23.63 -6.14 -12.16
N ARG A 171 23.48 -5.21 -11.22
CA ARG A 171 23.70 -5.43 -9.79
C ARG A 171 22.36 -5.52 -9.08
N TYR A 172 22.01 -6.70 -8.60
CA TYR A 172 20.74 -6.96 -7.92
C TYR A 172 20.90 -7.06 -6.41
N PHE A 173 19.90 -6.58 -5.70
CA PHE A 173 19.62 -6.94 -4.32
C PHE A 173 18.54 -8.02 -4.30
N ALA A 174 18.66 -9.01 -3.41
CA ALA A 174 17.57 -9.89 -3.05
C ALA A 174 17.60 -10.29 -1.57
N GLN A 175 16.43 -10.37 -0.94
CA GLN A 175 16.25 -10.87 0.43
C GLN A 175 14.81 -11.40 0.62
N ALA A 176 14.61 -12.29 1.58
CA ALA A 176 13.28 -12.67 2.05
C ALA A 176 12.47 -11.43 2.46
N THR A 177 11.25 -11.30 1.93
CA THR A 177 10.41 -10.10 2.12
C THR A 177 10.08 -9.87 3.58
N LYS A 178 9.76 -10.93 4.34
CA LYS A 178 9.58 -10.88 5.79
C LYS A 178 10.70 -10.14 6.52
N ARG A 179 11.97 -10.35 6.14
CA ARG A 179 13.13 -9.69 6.79
C ARG A 179 13.22 -8.19 6.52
N LEU A 180 12.61 -7.71 5.43
CA LEU A 180 12.52 -6.27 5.13
C LEU A 180 11.37 -5.61 5.90
N LEU A 181 10.32 -6.38 6.20
CA LEU A 181 9.15 -5.93 6.96
C LEU A 181 9.35 -6.03 8.48
N GLU A 182 10.22 -6.94 8.94
CA GLU A 182 10.60 -7.06 10.35
C GLU A 182 11.17 -5.71 10.85
N HIS A 183 10.42 -5.08 11.77
CA HIS A 183 10.93 -3.95 12.54
C HIS A 183 12.19 -4.40 13.29
N ARG A 184 13.31 -3.71 13.06
CA ARG A 184 14.44 -3.82 13.99
C ARG A 184 14.02 -3.14 15.27
N VAL A 185 13.92 -3.88 16.38
CA VAL A 185 13.63 -3.30 17.70
C VAL A 185 14.63 -2.17 17.97
N GLY A 186 14.13 -0.93 18.11
CA GLY A 186 14.94 0.28 18.31
C GLY A 186 15.71 0.77 17.07
N GLY A 187 15.43 0.25 15.87
CA GLY A 187 16.09 0.62 14.62
C GLY A 187 15.17 1.37 13.65
N ASP A 188 15.77 2.24 12.84
CA ASP A 188 15.09 2.94 11.76
C ASP A 188 14.45 1.97 10.74
N LEU A 189 13.21 2.27 10.31
CA LEU A 189 12.56 1.54 9.21
C LEU A 189 13.43 1.57 7.95
N SER A 190 13.42 0.47 7.18
CA SER A 190 14.15 0.42 5.90
C SER A 190 13.60 1.49 4.94
N PRO A 191 14.43 2.10 4.06
CA PRO A 191 13.95 3.07 3.08
C PRO A 191 12.78 2.56 2.22
N MET A 192 12.76 1.27 1.89
CA MET A 192 11.68 0.64 1.14
C MET A 192 10.38 0.58 1.94
N THR A 193 10.46 0.18 3.22
CA THR A 193 9.29 0.16 4.12
C THR A 193 8.73 1.56 4.32
N LYS A 194 9.60 2.56 4.51
CA LYS A 194 9.22 3.98 4.58
C LYS A 194 8.52 4.44 3.29
N LEU A 195 9.03 4.05 2.12
CA LEU A 195 8.43 4.38 0.83
C LEU A 195 7.05 3.73 0.63
N ASN A 196 6.89 2.45 0.99
CA ASN A 196 5.63 1.74 0.85
C ASN A 196 4.52 2.37 1.70
N LEU A 197 4.80 2.66 2.98
CA LEU A 197 3.86 3.35 3.88
C LEU A 197 3.37 4.68 3.29
N LYS A 198 4.32 5.51 2.81
CA LYS A 198 4.00 6.78 2.15
C LYS A 198 3.19 6.58 0.87
N THR A 199 3.54 5.58 0.07
CA THR A 199 2.89 5.30 -1.22
C THR A 199 1.44 4.87 -1.02
N SER A 200 1.14 3.95 -0.10
CA SER A 200 -0.23 3.53 0.19
C SER A 200 -1.07 4.71 0.69
N ALA A 201 -0.56 5.53 1.61
CA ALA A 201 -1.28 6.73 2.08
C ALA A 201 -1.59 7.73 0.94
N ARG A 202 -0.63 7.94 0.03
CA ARG A 202 -0.79 8.81 -1.15
C ARG A 202 -1.77 8.25 -2.18
N ILE A 203 -1.81 6.93 -2.34
CA ILE A 203 -2.80 6.24 -3.17
C ILE A 203 -4.21 6.44 -2.62
N ILE A 204 -4.41 6.23 -1.31
CA ILE A 204 -5.72 6.43 -0.67
C ILE A 204 -6.16 7.89 -0.79
N ALA A 205 -5.27 8.86 -0.58
CA ALA A 205 -5.57 10.27 -0.84
C ALA A 205 -5.95 10.50 -2.32
N GLY A 206 -5.24 9.84 -3.25
CA GLY A 206 -5.57 9.89 -4.68
C GLY A 206 -6.97 9.36 -4.96
N LEU A 207 -7.35 8.22 -4.38
CA LEU A 207 -8.70 7.64 -4.53
C LEU A 207 -9.77 8.57 -3.93
N ARG A 208 -9.55 9.15 -2.74
CA ARG A 208 -10.46 10.15 -2.15
C ARG A 208 -10.66 11.34 -3.09
N SER A 209 -9.58 11.83 -3.71
CA SER A 209 -9.65 12.96 -4.64
C SER A 209 -10.46 12.70 -5.92
N MET A 210 -10.64 11.42 -6.27
CA MET A 210 -11.40 10.97 -7.43
C MET A 210 -12.88 10.74 -7.09
N THR A 211 -13.20 10.59 -5.81
CA THR A 211 -14.58 10.37 -5.37
C THR A 211 -15.32 11.70 -5.27
N ASP A 212 -16.30 11.85 -6.16
CA ASP A 212 -17.34 12.88 -6.27
C ASP A 212 -17.04 14.23 -6.95
N HIS A 213 -17.68 14.41 -8.12
CA HIS A 213 -17.80 15.66 -8.87
C HIS A 213 -18.95 16.56 -8.39
N SER A 214 -19.82 16.08 -7.47
CA SER A 214 -21.16 16.65 -7.24
C SER A 214 -21.31 17.63 -6.06
N THR A 215 -20.31 17.82 -5.20
CA THR A 215 -20.41 18.69 -3.99
C THR A 215 -19.26 19.68 -3.82
N SER A 216 -18.76 20.22 -4.94
CA SER A 216 -17.70 21.24 -4.95
C SER A 216 -18.12 22.50 -4.20
N THR A 217 -17.52 22.79 -3.05
CA THR A 217 -17.54 24.15 -2.51
C THR A 217 -16.36 24.91 -3.11
N THR A 218 -16.64 25.91 -3.95
CA THR A 218 -15.60 26.77 -4.56
C THR A 218 -15.61 28.12 -3.84
N ILE A 219 -14.50 28.50 -3.21
CA ILE A 219 -14.29 29.87 -2.70
C ILE A 219 -13.48 30.64 -3.73
N THR A 220 -13.87 31.88 -3.98
CA THR A 220 -13.06 32.82 -4.77
C THR A 220 -12.30 33.70 -3.79
N THR A 221 -10.97 33.64 -3.87
CA THR A 221 -10.05 34.48 -3.09
C THR A 221 -10.10 35.93 -3.57
N SER A 222 -9.57 36.86 -2.75
CA SER A 222 -9.51 38.28 -3.07
C SER A 222 -8.67 38.61 -4.31
N ASP A 223 -7.75 37.71 -4.73
CA ASP A 223 -6.98 37.78 -5.97
C ASP A 223 -7.66 37.05 -7.15
N GLY A 224 -8.90 36.57 -6.98
CA GLY A 224 -9.71 35.99 -8.06
C GLY A 224 -9.46 34.52 -8.35
N LYS A 225 -8.61 33.82 -7.57
CA LYS A 225 -8.42 32.37 -7.73
C LYS A 225 -9.60 31.60 -7.16
N ARG A 226 -10.17 30.71 -7.98
CA ARG A 226 -11.22 29.76 -7.57
C ARG A 226 -10.56 28.55 -6.90
N LEU A 227 -10.61 28.48 -5.57
CA LEU A 227 -10.17 27.34 -4.78
C LEU A 227 -11.34 26.41 -4.52
N ARG A 228 -11.22 25.15 -4.96
CA ARG A 228 -12.18 24.08 -4.65
C ARG A 228 -11.73 23.40 -3.35
N LEU A 229 -12.49 23.61 -2.26
CA LEU A 229 -12.09 23.25 -0.89
C LEU A 229 -12.02 21.73 -0.62
N ASP A 230 -12.90 20.95 -1.25
CA ASP A 230 -13.05 19.51 -1.01
C ASP A 230 -12.03 18.68 -1.79
N GLN A 231 -11.68 19.09 -3.01
CA GLN A 231 -10.79 18.31 -3.90
C GLN A 231 -9.33 18.80 -3.92
N SER A 232 -9.01 19.96 -3.37
CA SER A 232 -7.62 20.46 -3.35
C SER A 232 -6.76 19.66 -2.38
N HIS A 233 -7.24 19.45 -1.15
CA HIS A 233 -6.45 18.82 -0.10
C HIS A 233 -6.00 17.40 -0.44
N ASP A 234 -6.92 16.54 -0.89
CA ASP A 234 -6.61 15.15 -1.23
C ASP A 234 -5.74 15.04 -2.50
N LYS A 235 -5.86 15.94 -3.48
CA LYS A 235 -4.98 15.95 -4.66
C LYS A 235 -3.55 16.34 -4.32
N VAL A 236 -3.37 17.37 -3.50
CA VAL A 236 -2.05 17.80 -3.02
C VAL A 236 -1.44 16.73 -2.12
N ALA A 237 -2.23 16.15 -1.22
CA ALA A 237 -1.80 15.05 -0.37
C ALA A 237 -1.36 13.81 -1.17
N ALA A 238 -2.12 13.45 -2.21
CA ALA A 238 -1.73 12.36 -3.11
C ALA A 238 -0.42 12.68 -3.85
N GLY A 239 -0.27 13.92 -4.32
CA GLY A 239 0.77 14.30 -5.26
C GLY A 239 0.64 13.56 -6.60
N THR A 240 1.52 13.87 -7.55
CA THR A 240 1.44 13.31 -8.91
C THR A 240 1.52 11.78 -8.93
N HIS A 241 2.44 11.19 -8.15
CA HIS A 241 2.60 9.75 -8.12
C HIS A 241 1.39 9.04 -7.50
N GLY A 242 0.87 9.53 -6.37
CA GLY A 242 -0.32 8.98 -5.72
C GLY A 242 -1.55 9.04 -6.62
N LEU A 243 -1.74 10.14 -7.36
CA LEU A 243 -2.84 10.28 -8.32
C LEU A 243 -2.74 9.27 -9.47
N LEU A 244 -1.55 9.09 -10.07
CA LEU A 244 -1.38 8.15 -11.17
C LEU A 244 -1.57 6.70 -10.71
N GLN A 245 -1.08 6.34 -9.52
CA GLN A 245 -1.29 5.02 -8.94
C GLN A 245 -2.76 4.79 -8.58
N ALA A 246 -3.44 5.79 -8.01
CA ALA A 246 -4.87 5.72 -7.74
C ALA A 246 -5.70 5.56 -9.04
N GLN A 247 -5.33 6.23 -10.14
CA GLN A 247 -5.99 6.04 -11.44
C GLN A 247 -5.79 4.62 -11.99
N ARG A 248 -4.59 4.05 -11.78
CA ARG A 248 -4.30 2.66 -12.14
C ARG A 248 -5.16 1.71 -11.31
N LEU A 249 -5.19 1.91 -9.98
CA LEU A 249 -5.98 1.06 -9.08
C LEU A 249 -7.48 1.18 -9.34
N GLN A 250 -8.02 2.37 -9.60
CA GLN A 250 -9.45 2.54 -9.89
C GLN A 250 -9.89 1.72 -11.12
N LYS A 251 -9.01 1.53 -12.11
CA LYS A 251 -9.31 0.70 -13.29
C LYS A 251 -9.32 -0.80 -13.00
N VAL A 252 -8.53 -1.25 -12.02
CA VAL A 252 -8.34 -2.67 -11.69
C VAL A 252 -9.22 -3.09 -10.50
N LEU A 253 -9.51 -2.16 -9.60
CA LEU A 253 -10.23 -2.32 -8.32
C LEU A 253 -11.23 -1.16 -8.12
N PRO A 254 -12.27 -1.05 -8.96
CA PRO A 254 -13.26 0.01 -8.82
C PRO A 254 -14.00 -0.03 -7.47
N GLN A 255 -14.17 -1.22 -6.88
CA GLN A 255 -14.78 -1.39 -5.55
C GLN A 255 -13.96 -0.70 -4.47
N LEU A 256 -12.62 -0.78 -4.51
CA LEU A 256 -11.75 -0.12 -3.53
C LEU A 256 -11.95 1.41 -3.58
N ALA A 257 -12.04 1.99 -4.78
CA ALA A 257 -12.33 3.41 -4.94
C ALA A 257 -13.70 3.80 -4.35
N ALA A 258 -14.73 2.98 -4.61
CA ALA A 258 -16.06 3.18 -4.04
C ALA A 258 -16.06 3.06 -2.50
N MET A 259 -15.34 2.08 -1.94
CA MET A 259 -15.17 1.91 -0.49
C MET A 259 -14.50 3.14 0.13
N VAL A 260 -13.36 3.60 -0.41
CA VAL A 260 -12.65 4.79 0.10
C VAL A 260 -13.52 6.04 0.05
N GLY A 261 -14.29 6.23 -1.03
CA GLY A 261 -15.23 7.35 -1.15
C GLY A 261 -16.39 7.27 -0.15
N ALA A 262 -17.02 6.10 -0.03
CA ALA A 262 -18.09 5.86 0.94
C ALA A 262 -17.60 6.09 2.37
N ARG A 263 -16.43 5.51 2.71
CA ARG A 263 -15.77 5.64 4.00
C ARG A 263 -15.53 7.10 4.38
N THR A 264 -14.94 7.86 3.47
CA THR A 264 -14.64 9.28 3.69
C THR A 264 -15.93 10.07 3.94
N ARG A 265 -16.94 9.90 3.08
CA ARG A 265 -18.21 10.63 3.18
C ARG A 265 -19.01 10.26 4.43
N HIS A 266 -19.08 8.97 4.76
CA HIS A 266 -19.80 8.51 5.95
C HIS A 266 -19.14 9.05 7.23
N CYS A 267 -17.80 8.98 7.32
CA CYS A 267 -17.06 9.57 8.44
C CYS A 267 -17.26 11.09 8.54
N ASP A 268 -17.24 11.81 7.42
CA ASP A 268 -17.47 13.27 7.40
C ASP A 268 -18.88 13.65 7.84
N GLN A 269 -19.89 12.89 7.39
CA GLN A 269 -21.28 13.09 7.83
C GLN A 269 -21.42 12.81 9.32
N PHE A 270 -20.73 11.79 9.84
CA PHE A 270 -20.72 11.48 11.26
C PHE A 270 -19.99 12.55 12.09
N LEU A 271 -18.83 13.03 11.64
CA LEU A 271 -18.11 14.13 12.30
C LEU A 271 -19.01 15.37 12.39
N LYS A 272 -19.74 15.70 11.32
CA LYS A 272 -20.69 16.83 11.27
C LYS A 272 -21.92 16.64 12.16
N SER A 273 -22.31 15.40 12.47
CA SER A 273 -23.49 15.13 13.30
C SER A 273 -23.21 15.23 14.80
N ILE A 274 -21.94 15.19 15.21
CA ILE A 274 -21.54 15.39 16.60
C ILE A 274 -21.36 16.89 16.86
N GLY A 275 -22.29 17.47 17.63
CA GLY A 275 -22.13 18.83 18.13
C GLY A 275 -21.13 18.90 19.29
N GLY A 276 -20.35 19.98 19.34
CA GLY A 276 -19.49 20.29 20.49
C GLY A 276 -18.31 19.33 20.66
N ILE A 277 -17.68 18.88 19.57
CA ILE A 277 -16.42 18.14 19.64
C ILE A 277 -15.37 19.05 20.29
N GLU A 278 -14.85 18.65 21.45
CA GLU A 278 -13.75 19.35 22.12
C GLU A 278 -12.39 18.73 21.74
N GLN A 279 -12.37 17.43 21.47
CA GLN A 279 -11.17 16.70 21.06
C GLN A 279 -11.45 15.79 19.87
N LEU A 280 -10.58 15.84 18.86
CA LEU A 280 -10.54 14.88 17.76
C LEU A 280 -9.26 14.05 17.87
N VAL A 281 -9.39 12.73 17.87
CA VAL A 281 -8.26 11.79 17.88
C VAL A 281 -8.25 11.03 16.57
N LEU A 282 -7.21 11.20 15.76
CA LEU A 282 -6.99 10.47 14.50
C LEU A 282 -5.99 9.34 14.75
N LEU A 283 -6.47 8.10 14.77
CA LEU A 283 -5.63 6.90 14.86
C LEU A 283 -5.21 6.46 13.46
N GLY A 284 -3.90 6.44 13.20
CA GLY A 284 -3.37 6.23 11.85
C GLY A 284 -3.63 7.46 10.98
N ALA A 285 -3.26 8.64 11.50
CA ALA A 285 -3.64 9.92 10.91
C ALA A 285 -3.25 10.05 9.43
N GLY A 286 -2.13 9.44 9.03
CA GLY A 286 -1.64 9.38 7.65
C GLY A 286 -1.82 10.72 6.93
N LEU A 287 -2.52 10.66 5.81
CA LEU A 287 -2.86 11.85 5.01
C LEU A 287 -4.34 12.27 5.14
N ASP A 288 -4.97 12.03 6.29
CA ASP A 288 -6.33 12.54 6.57
C ASP A 288 -6.31 14.04 6.84
N MET A 289 -6.82 14.84 5.91
CA MET A 289 -6.83 16.30 6.01
C MET A 289 -8.12 16.88 6.61
N ARG A 290 -8.95 16.08 7.31
CA ARG A 290 -10.12 16.58 8.08
C ARG A 290 -9.80 17.80 8.96
N PRO A 291 -8.67 17.86 9.69
CA PRO A 291 -8.33 19.05 10.47
C PRO A 291 -8.21 20.34 9.64
N LEU A 292 -7.86 20.22 8.35
CA LEU A 292 -7.71 21.37 7.45
C LEU A 292 -8.96 21.67 6.61
N ARG A 293 -9.83 20.67 6.36
CA ARG A 293 -11.03 20.82 5.50
C ARG A 293 -12.36 20.84 6.25
N CYS A 294 -12.39 20.47 7.53
CA CYS A 294 -13.58 20.50 8.40
C CYS A 294 -13.44 21.55 9.53
N VAL A 295 -12.78 22.67 9.23
CA VAL A 295 -12.41 23.71 10.22
C VAL A 295 -13.60 24.28 10.99
N ASP A 296 -14.76 24.42 10.35
CA ASP A 296 -15.95 24.98 11.01
C ASP A 296 -16.54 24.01 12.04
N GLN A 297 -16.45 22.70 11.80
CA GLN A 297 -16.90 21.67 12.75
C GLN A 297 -15.94 21.47 13.92
N LEU A 298 -14.66 21.77 13.71
CA LEU A 298 -13.57 21.57 14.67
C LEU A 298 -13.12 22.88 15.32
N LEU A 299 -13.92 23.95 15.21
CA LEU A 299 -13.56 25.25 15.74
C LEU A 299 -13.47 25.19 17.26
N GLY A 300 -12.29 25.50 17.80
CA GLY A 300 -12.01 25.43 19.24
C GLY A 300 -11.70 24.02 19.76
N SER A 301 -11.74 23.00 18.91
CA SER A 301 -11.32 21.65 19.27
C SER A 301 -9.79 21.52 19.28
N THR A 302 -9.28 20.56 20.05
CA THR A 302 -7.89 20.09 19.96
C THR A 302 -7.83 18.81 19.13
N VAL A 303 -6.92 18.73 18.16
CA VAL A 303 -6.72 17.54 17.33
C VAL A 303 -5.45 16.81 17.74
N PHE A 304 -5.56 15.51 17.96
CA PHE A 304 -4.44 14.61 18.21
C PHE A 304 -4.24 13.71 16.98
N GLU A 305 -3.06 13.76 16.39
CA GLU A 305 -2.69 13.03 15.18
C GLU A 305 -1.70 11.92 15.57
N LEU A 306 -2.15 10.67 15.56
CA LEU A 306 -1.39 9.54 16.06
C LEU A 306 -0.98 8.65 14.89
N ASP A 307 0.32 8.51 14.70
CA ASP A 307 0.90 7.66 13.65
C ASP A 307 2.39 7.38 13.95
N LEU A 308 3.00 6.55 13.12
CA LEU A 308 4.44 6.32 13.11
C LEU A 308 5.19 7.64 12.82
N PRO A 309 6.38 7.86 13.41
CA PRO A 309 7.18 9.07 13.17
C PRO A 309 7.38 9.41 11.68
N VAL A 310 7.59 8.38 10.84
CA VAL A 310 7.78 8.56 9.39
C VAL A 310 6.54 9.10 8.68
N MET A 311 5.35 8.71 9.15
CA MET A 311 4.08 9.14 8.58
C MET A 311 3.71 10.54 9.07
N LEU A 312 4.00 10.87 10.33
CA LEU A 312 3.83 12.23 10.86
C LEU A 312 4.73 13.24 10.13
N ALA A 313 5.97 12.87 9.83
CA ALA A 313 6.87 13.70 9.02
C ALA A 313 6.35 13.90 7.58
N GLU A 314 5.84 12.84 6.94
CA GLU A 314 5.22 12.93 5.61
C GLU A 314 3.98 13.83 5.63
N ARG A 315 3.14 13.68 6.64
CA ARG A 315 1.95 14.47 6.86
C ARG A 315 2.30 15.95 7.02
N GLN A 316 3.28 16.28 7.86
CA GLN A 316 3.72 17.66 8.04
C GLN A 316 4.21 18.26 6.73
N HIS A 317 5.00 17.51 5.96
CA HIS A 317 5.44 17.96 4.63
C HIS A 317 4.25 18.28 3.69
N VAL A 318 3.21 17.44 3.68
CA VAL A 318 2.00 17.70 2.90
C VAL A 318 1.22 18.91 3.41
N ILE A 319 1.13 19.09 4.73
CA ILE A 319 0.49 20.25 5.34
C ILE A 319 1.21 21.54 4.92
N ASP A 320 2.55 21.57 4.96
CA ASP A 320 3.34 22.73 4.54
C ASP A 320 3.06 23.09 3.06
N LEU A 321 2.92 22.08 2.20
CA LEU A 321 2.53 22.28 0.79
C LEU A 321 1.11 22.84 0.66
N LEU A 322 0.16 22.29 1.42
CA LEU A 322 -1.23 22.77 1.43
C LEU A 322 -1.33 24.21 1.92
N GLU A 323 -0.55 24.58 2.93
CA GLU A 323 -0.47 25.94 3.44
C GLU A 323 0.07 26.90 2.37
N ALA A 324 1.13 26.50 1.67
CA ALA A 324 1.71 27.30 0.59
C ALA A 324 0.78 27.45 -0.62
N GLU A 325 0.05 26.40 -1.01
CA GLU A 325 -0.79 26.39 -2.22
C GLU A 325 -2.22 26.91 -1.99
N CYS A 326 -2.81 26.62 -0.84
CA CYS A 326 -4.24 26.83 -0.59
C CYS A 326 -4.54 27.85 0.54
N GLY A 327 -3.53 28.30 1.31
CA GLY A 327 -3.68 29.38 2.30
C GLY A 327 -4.60 29.07 3.50
N GLY A 328 -4.73 27.80 3.89
CA GLY A 328 -5.81 27.32 4.78
C GLY A 328 -5.52 27.18 6.28
N ALA A 329 -4.27 27.32 6.76
CA ALA A 329 -3.95 26.99 8.15
C ALA A 329 -4.40 28.00 9.21
N LEU A 330 -4.74 29.24 8.82
CA LEU A 330 -5.08 30.30 9.78
C LEU A 330 -6.36 30.01 10.59
N ARG A 331 -7.23 29.12 10.13
CA ARG A 331 -8.47 28.71 10.82
C ARG A 331 -8.45 27.25 11.28
N ALA A 332 -7.34 26.54 11.09
CA ALA A 332 -7.25 25.16 11.52
C ALA A 332 -7.24 25.07 13.05
N PRO A 333 -7.83 24.01 13.64
CA PRO A 333 -7.73 23.76 15.07
C PRO A 333 -6.29 23.56 15.50
N GLU A 334 -6.06 23.67 16.80
CA GLU A 334 -4.78 23.28 17.39
C GLU A 334 -4.53 21.78 17.16
N ARG A 335 -3.32 21.42 16.72
CA ARG A 335 -2.98 20.04 16.35
C ARG A 335 -1.70 19.59 17.05
N TYR A 336 -1.75 18.39 17.61
CA TYR A 336 -0.64 17.73 18.27
C TYR A 336 -0.34 16.40 17.63
N GLN A 337 0.86 16.27 17.06
CA GLN A 337 1.36 15.00 16.54
C GLN A 337 1.94 14.16 17.68
N ILE A 338 1.42 12.95 17.87
CA ILE A 338 1.88 12.00 18.89
C ILE A 338 2.42 10.77 18.17
N ALA A 339 3.75 10.64 18.16
CA ALA A 339 4.42 9.48 17.59
C ALA A 339 4.09 8.20 18.37
N VAL A 340 3.55 7.20 17.68
CA VAL A 340 3.10 5.95 18.28
C VAL A 340 3.19 4.79 17.29
N ASP A 341 3.57 3.63 17.79
CA ASP A 341 3.48 2.35 17.08
C ASP A 341 2.37 1.51 17.73
N PHE A 342 1.28 1.28 17.02
CA PHE A 342 0.11 0.53 17.54
C PHE A 342 0.43 -0.93 17.90
N LEU A 343 1.54 -1.48 17.43
CA LEU A 343 1.98 -2.82 17.79
C LEU A 343 2.69 -2.87 19.14
N GLN A 344 3.26 -1.75 19.60
CA GLN A 344 4.19 -1.71 20.74
C GLN A 344 3.70 -0.81 21.87
N ASP A 345 3.05 0.31 21.54
CA ASP A 345 2.72 1.36 22.49
C ASP A 345 1.30 1.22 23.05
N ASP A 346 1.12 1.64 24.31
CA ASP A 346 -0.19 1.88 24.91
C ASP A 346 -0.69 3.28 24.50
N VAL A 347 -1.52 3.32 23.47
CA VAL A 347 -1.98 4.58 22.84
C VAL A 347 -2.82 5.45 23.78
N GLY A 348 -3.70 4.83 24.57
CA GLY A 348 -4.49 5.52 25.58
C GLY A 348 -3.61 6.12 26.67
N GLN A 349 -2.53 5.44 27.09
CA GLN A 349 -1.55 6.02 28.00
C GLN A 349 -0.81 7.20 27.37
N ARG A 350 -0.37 7.08 26.10
CA ARG A 350 0.28 8.18 25.36
C ARG A 350 -0.60 9.43 25.27
N LEU A 351 -1.90 9.27 24.99
CA LEU A 351 -2.85 10.38 24.98
C LEU A 351 -2.97 11.02 26.36
N ARG A 352 -3.16 10.20 27.38
CA ARG A 352 -3.34 10.66 28.77
C ARG A 352 -2.16 11.45 29.31
N ASP A 353 -0.94 11.07 28.92
CA ASP A 353 0.29 11.75 29.33
C ASP A 353 0.52 13.06 28.56
N HIS A 354 -0.21 13.29 27.46
CA HIS A 354 -0.12 14.52 26.69
C HIS A 354 -0.84 15.66 27.40
N PHE A 355 -0.14 16.77 27.66
CA PHE A 355 -0.62 17.89 28.47
C PHE A 355 -1.95 18.52 27.99
N ALA A 356 -2.23 18.44 26.69
CA ALA A 356 -3.43 19.02 26.08
C ALA A 356 -4.64 18.05 26.07
N PHE A 357 -4.48 16.78 26.43
CA PHE A 357 -5.56 15.79 26.39
C PHE A 357 -6.33 15.73 27.71
N SER A 358 -7.66 15.70 27.63
CA SER A 358 -8.56 15.50 28.76
C SER A 358 -9.42 14.25 28.56
N ASP A 359 -9.47 13.39 29.58
CA ASP A 359 -10.34 12.21 29.59
C ASP A 359 -11.85 12.59 29.65
N THR A 360 -12.17 13.81 30.10
CA THR A 360 -13.55 14.26 30.35
C THR A 360 -14.10 15.18 29.26
N ALA A 361 -13.31 15.52 28.25
CA ALA A 361 -13.77 16.28 27.09
C ALA A 361 -14.57 15.41 26.12
N VAL A 362 -15.51 16.02 25.39
CA VAL A 362 -16.25 15.36 24.30
C VAL A 362 -15.26 14.99 23.20
N THR A 363 -14.90 13.70 23.14
CA THR A 363 -13.86 13.20 22.24
C THR A 363 -14.47 12.36 21.12
N LEU A 364 -14.19 12.73 19.87
CA LEU A 364 -14.40 11.88 18.70
C LEU A 364 -13.07 11.19 18.37
N VAL A 365 -13.07 9.86 18.34
CA VAL A 365 -11.96 9.06 17.84
C VAL A 365 -12.31 8.55 16.44
N ILE A 366 -11.42 8.76 15.48
CA ILE A 366 -11.52 8.21 14.11
C ILE A 366 -10.39 7.20 13.93
N TYR A 367 -10.76 5.96 13.62
CA TYR A 367 -9.84 4.87 13.28
C TYR A 367 -10.15 4.39 11.86
N GLU A 368 -9.67 5.17 10.87
CA GLU A 368 -9.98 4.98 9.44
C GLU A 368 -8.88 4.19 8.72
N GLY A 369 -9.25 3.16 7.96
CA GLY A 369 -8.37 2.46 7.03
C GLY A 369 -7.24 1.69 7.69
N CYS A 370 -7.41 1.34 8.96
CA CYS A 370 -6.38 0.69 9.77
C CYS A 370 -6.78 -0.70 10.27
N SER A 371 -8.02 -0.88 10.74
CA SER A 371 -8.43 -2.09 11.48
C SER A 371 -8.15 -3.40 10.75
N MET A 372 -8.26 -3.39 9.42
CA MET A 372 -8.06 -4.56 8.55
C MET A 372 -6.59 -4.97 8.35
N TYR A 373 -5.65 -4.19 8.87
CA TYR A 373 -4.20 -4.43 8.79
C TYR A 373 -3.59 -4.89 10.13
N PHE A 374 -4.39 -4.94 11.19
CA PHE A 374 -4.01 -5.43 12.51
C PHE A 374 -4.78 -6.69 12.84
N ASP A 375 -4.17 -7.65 13.55
CA ASP A 375 -4.90 -8.83 14.01
C ASP A 375 -5.98 -8.48 15.08
N GLU A 376 -6.77 -9.48 15.45
CA GLU A 376 -7.84 -9.30 16.44
C GLU A 376 -7.34 -8.76 17.78
N ASP A 377 -6.25 -9.34 18.30
CA ASP A 377 -5.71 -8.99 19.61
C ASP A 377 -5.08 -7.60 19.58
N GLN A 378 -4.41 -7.23 18.49
CA GLN A 378 -3.86 -5.90 18.26
C GLN A 378 -4.97 -4.84 18.26
N ASN A 379 -6.03 -5.04 17.47
CA ASN A 379 -7.17 -4.12 17.46
C ASN A 379 -7.85 -4.06 18.83
N ARG A 380 -8.06 -5.21 19.49
CA ARG A 380 -8.68 -5.29 20.81
C ARG A 380 -7.88 -4.51 21.86
N ARG A 381 -6.55 -4.69 21.89
CA ARG A 381 -5.66 -3.95 22.81
C ARG A 381 -5.72 -2.45 22.56
N LEU A 382 -5.60 -2.02 21.30
CA LEU A 382 -5.66 -0.61 20.91
C LEU A 382 -7.00 0.03 21.33
N LEU A 383 -8.11 -0.57 20.91
CA LEU A 383 -9.45 -0.01 21.16
C LEU A 383 -9.79 -0.02 22.65
N THR A 384 -9.40 -1.05 23.40
CA THR A 384 -9.60 -1.09 24.86
C THR A 384 -8.80 0.01 25.57
N SER A 385 -7.54 0.20 25.19
CA SER A 385 -6.69 1.25 25.74
C SER A 385 -7.29 2.66 25.51
N ILE A 386 -7.77 2.92 24.30
CA ILE A 386 -8.48 4.16 23.93
C ILE A 386 -9.80 4.31 24.69
N ARG A 387 -10.62 3.25 24.73
CA ARG A 387 -11.94 3.27 25.39
C ARG A 387 -11.87 3.77 26.83
N GLN A 388 -10.83 3.38 27.55
CA GLN A 388 -10.66 3.79 28.94
C GLN A 388 -10.45 5.32 29.08
N ARG A 389 -9.98 6.01 28.04
CA ARG A 389 -9.77 7.47 28.02
C ARG A 389 -11.04 8.26 27.75
N LEU A 390 -12.01 7.65 27.08
CA LEU A 390 -13.27 8.28 26.72
C LEU A 390 -14.24 8.25 27.91
N LYS A 391 -14.03 9.10 28.92
CA LYS A 391 -14.91 9.14 30.11
C LYS A 391 -16.20 9.90 29.87
N HIS A 392 -16.17 10.92 29.02
CA HIS A 392 -17.36 11.71 28.70
C HIS A 392 -18.39 10.88 27.91
N PRO A 393 -19.68 10.84 28.32
CA PRO A 393 -20.70 9.97 27.70
C PRO A 393 -21.03 10.32 26.25
N ALA A 394 -20.78 11.56 25.82
CA ALA A 394 -20.95 11.98 24.42
C ALA A 394 -19.77 11.59 23.52
N SER A 395 -18.67 11.07 24.07
CA SER A 395 -17.52 10.62 23.27
C SER A 395 -17.89 9.44 22.37
N ARG A 396 -17.34 9.40 21.17
CA ARG A 396 -17.64 8.38 20.16
C ARG A 396 -16.37 7.87 19.51
N LEU A 397 -16.38 6.59 19.18
CA LEU A 397 -15.46 5.97 18.22
C LEU A 397 -16.19 5.87 16.88
N TRP A 398 -15.53 6.27 15.81
CA TRP A 398 -15.89 5.92 14.45
C TRP A 398 -14.76 5.06 13.88
N MET A 399 -15.08 3.91 13.30
CA MET A 399 -14.10 3.08 12.59
C MET A 399 -14.74 2.40 11.38
N ASP A 400 -13.92 2.07 10.40
CA ASP A 400 -14.26 1.12 9.35
C ASP A 400 -13.66 -0.26 9.67
N CYS A 401 -14.30 -1.30 9.17
CA CYS A 401 -13.75 -2.64 9.16
C CYS A 401 -14.27 -3.41 7.95
N VAL A 402 -13.64 -4.55 7.69
CA VAL A 402 -14.12 -5.53 6.71
C VAL A 402 -14.64 -6.77 7.42
N THR A 403 -15.39 -7.61 6.72
CA THR A 403 -15.76 -8.94 7.21
C THR A 403 -14.74 -10.01 6.77
N PRO A 404 -14.77 -11.22 7.34
CA PRO A 404 -13.94 -12.34 6.90
C PRO A 404 -14.06 -12.72 5.41
N ALA A 405 -15.17 -12.34 4.75
CA ALA A 405 -15.46 -12.71 3.36
C ALA A 405 -14.48 -12.09 2.35
N VAL A 406 -13.89 -10.93 2.67
CA VAL A 406 -12.88 -10.24 1.82
C VAL A 406 -11.44 -10.46 2.29
N ILE A 407 -11.21 -11.47 3.14
CA ILE A 407 -9.89 -11.81 3.70
C ILE A 407 -9.47 -13.22 3.30
N SER A 408 -10.41 -14.16 3.40
CA SER A 408 -10.22 -15.59 3.13
C SER A 408 -11.16 -16.06 2.03
N GLU A 409 -10.79 -17.13 1.31
CA GLU A 409 -11.56 -17.75 0.21
C GLU A 409 -12.89 -18.41 0.67
N GLY A 410 -13.48 -17.96 1.77
CA GLY A 410 -14.67 -18.55 2.39
C GLY A 410 -16.00 -18.13 1.77
N THR A 411 -16.01 -17.19 0.83
CA THR A 411 -17.22 -16.78 0.12
C THR A 411 -17.44 -17.62 -1.14
N SER A 412 -18.67 -17.73 -1.60
CA SER A 412 -18.96 -18.32 -2.93
C SER A 412 -19.24 -17.25 -3.97
N ASP A 413 -19.17 -15.96 -3.60
CA ASP A 413 -19.47 -14.85 -4.50
C ASP A 413 -18.30 -14.56 -5.45
N PRO A 414 -18.49 -14.68 -6.78
CA PRO A 414 -17.43 -14.44 -7.75
C PRO A 414 -16.84 -13.02 -7.72
N ASN A 415 -17.64 -12.00 -7.36
CA ASN A 415 -17.17 -10.62 -7.30
C ASN A 415 -16.23 -10.42 -6.11
N ILE A 416 -16.59 -10.99 -4.96
CA ILE A 416 -15.75 -10.93 -3.76
C ILE A 416 -14.44 -11.71 -4.01
N HIS A 417 -14.52 -12.87 -4.65
CA HIS A 417 -13.32 -13.61 -5.07
C HIS A 417 -12.40 -12.81 -5.98
N GLU A 418 -12.96 -12.16 -7.02
CA GLU A 418 -12.16 -11.33 -7.90
C GLU A 418 -11.55 -10.13 -7.17
N PHE A 419 -12.31 -9.49 -6.28
CA PHE A 419 -11.80 -8.41 -5.45
C PHE A 419 -10.62 -8.86 -4.57
N VAL A 420 -10.76 -9.96 -3.84
CA VAL A 420 -9.68 -10.52 -3.00
C VAL A 420 -8.46 -10.87 -3.86
N ASN A 421 -8.68 -11.50 -5.03
CA ASN A 421 -7.61 -11.83 -5.97
C ASN A 421 -6.83 -10.58 -6.41
N GLN A 422 -7.52 -9.50 -6.75
CA GLN A 422 -6.88 -8.27 -7.20
C GLN A 422 -6.18 -7.54 -6.05
N MET A 423 -6.76 -7.51 -4.84
CA MET A 423 -6.12 -6.96 -3.64
C MET A 423 -4.81 -7.68 -3.31
N GLU A 424 -4.76 -9.00 -3.47
CA GLU A 424 -3.53 -9.78 -3.28
C GLU A 424 -2.48 -9.46 -4.34
N LEU A 425 -2.87 -9.35 -5.62
CA LEU A 425 -1.95 -9.04 -6.72
C LEU A 425 -1.26 -7.69 -6.57
N ILE A 426 -1.94 -6.69 -5.98
CA ILE A 426 -1.36 -5.37 -5.74
C ILE A 426 -0.61 -5.26 -4.40
N GLY A 427 -0.63 -6.30 -3.57
CA GLY A 427 0.06 -6.35 -2.28
C GLY A 427 -0.66 -5.60 -1.14
N GLU A 428 -1.95 -5.31 -1.27
CA GLU A 428 -2.75 -4.55 -0.29
C GLU A 428 -3.72 -5.47 0.51
N LYS A 429 -3.41 -6.76 0.60
CA LYS A 429 -4.27 -7.78 1.23
C LYS A 429 -4.67 -7.40 2.66
N PHE A 430 -5.97 -7.52 2.96
CA PHE A 430 -6.49 -7.42 4.32
C PHE A 430 -6.15 -8.67 5.14
N VAL A 431 -5.83 -8.50 6.42
CA VAL A 431 -5.42 -9.59 7.31
C VAL A 431 -6.47 -9.94 8.37
N TYR A 432 -7.37 -9.01 8.70
CA TYR A 432 -8.37 -9.19 9.75
C TYR A 432 -9.66 -8.43 9.49
N GLY A 433 -10.76 -8.95 10.05
CA GLY A 433 -12.09 -8.38 9.98
C GLY A 433 -13.04 -9.18 10.87
N PRO A 434 -13.80 -8.54 11.80
CA PRO A 434 -14.68 -9.26 12.70
C PRO A 434 -15.90 -9.81 11.95
N ALA A 435 -16.27 -11.06 12.24
CA ALA A 435 -17.52 -11.65 11.71
C ALA A 435 -18.77 -10.93 12.25
N ASP A 436 -18.69 -10.46 13.49
CA ASP A 436 -19.69 -9.62 14.14
C ASP A 436 -19.01 -8.34 14.68
N PRO A 437 -19.06 -7.23 13.92
CA PRO A 437 -18.48 -5.96 14.33
C PRO A 437 -19.03 -5.43 15.66
N GLU A 438 -20.29 -5.71 15.99
CA GLU A 438 -20.93 -5.21 17.21
C GLU A 438 -20.46 -5.97 18.43
N ALA A 439 -20.38 -7.30 18.34
CA ALA A 439 -19.79 -8.13 19.39
C ALA A 439 -18.31 -7.79 19.60
N PHE A 440 -17.56 -7.53 18.52
CA PHE A 440 -16.18 -7.10 18.61
C PHE A 440 -16.04 -5.75 19.36
N LEU A 441 -16.83 -4.73 19.02
CA LEU A 441 -16.85 -3.46 19.76
C LEU A 441 -17.21 -3.65 21.24
N ARG A 442 -18.22 -4.49 21.54
CA ARG A 442 -18.62 -4.83 22.92
C ARG A 442 -17.46 -5.43 23.71
N SER A 443 -16.70 -6.31 23.09
CA SER A 443 -15.53 -6.93 23.68
C SER A 443 -14.34 -5.98 23.89
N CYS A 444 -14.36 -4.80 23.26
CA CYS A 444 -13.42 -3.69 23.50
C CYS A 444 -13.97 -2.64 24.49
N GLY A 445 -15.15 -2.88 25.08
CA GLY A 445 -15.81 -2.00 26.04
C GLY A 445 -16.68 -0.89 25.43
N PHE A 446 -16.97 -0.94 24.13
CA PHE A 446 -17.87 -0.01 23.45
C PHE A 446 -19.28 -0.59 23.30
N VAL A 447 -20.30 0.26 23.33
CA VAL A 447 -21.66 -0.10 22.86
C VAL A 447 -21.79 0.35 21.41
N CYS A 448 -22.15 -0.58 20.51
CA CYS A 448 -22.39 -0.24 19.10
C CYS A 448 -23.66 0.62 18.99
N ALA A 449 -23.51 1.82 18.44
CA ALA A 449 -24.60 2.75 18.17
C ALA A 449 -25.07 2.70 16.71
N SER A 450 -24.20 2.28 15.79
CA SER A 450 -24.50 2.17 14.36
C SER A 450 -23.53 1.21 13.70
N ASN A 451 -24.02 0.41 12.75
CA ASN A 451 -23.27 -0.50 11.91
C ASN A 451 -23.91 -0.48 10.51
N VAL A 452 -23.23 0.14 9.54
CA VAL A 452 -23.76 0.39 8.19
C VAL A 452 -22.77 -0.14 7.17
N SER A 453 -23.24 -0.89 6.16
CA SER A 453 -22.34 -1.29 5.07
C SER A 453 -22.10 -0.18 4.06
N ALA A 454 -20.96 -0.22 3.35
CA ALA A 454 -20.74 0.65 2.21
C ALA A 454 -21.80 0.42 1.12
N GLN A 455 -22.29 -0.81 0.96
CA GLN A 455 -23.40 -1.14 0.07
C GLN A 455 -24.67 -0.37 0.42
N GLU A 456 -25.13 -0.44 1.67
CA GLU A 456 -26.29 0.30 2.18
C GLU A 456 -26.11 1.81 2.03
N PHE A 457 -24.96 2.33 2.45
CA PHE A 457 -24.66 3.77 2.40
C PHE A 457 -24.65 4.32 0.97
N LEU A 458 -24.17 3.53 0.01
CA LEU A 458 -24.12 3.91 -1.40
C LEU A 458 -25.41 3.61 -2.17
N GLY A 459 -26.35 2.85 -1.59
CA GLY A 459 -27.47 2.28 -2.34
C GLY A 459 -27.01 1.37 -3.48
N SER A 460 -25.87 0.69 -3.31
CA SER A 460 -25.29 -0.18 -4.32
C SER A 460 -25.88 -1.59 -4.25
N ILE A 461 -25.78 -2.34 -5.35
CA ILE A 461 -26.08 -3.77 -5.41
C ILE A 461 -24.82 -4.65 -5.43
N ASP A 462 -23.62 -4.04 -5.42
CA ASP A 462 -22.35 -4.80 -5.43
C ASP A 462 -22.13 -5.47 -4.05
N PRO A 463 -22.08 -6.81 -3.99
CA PRO A 463 -21.95 -7.56 -2.74
C PRO A 463 -20.60 -7.31 -2.04
N THR A 464 -19.55 -6.97 -2.79
CA THR A 464 -18.23 -6.65 -2.24
C THR A 464 -18.29 -5.45 -1.29
N LEU A 465 -19.18 -4.48 -1.58
CA LEU A 465 -19.38 -3.31 -0.74
C LEU A 465 -20.19 -3.64 0.52
N GLY A 466 -20.90 -4.77 0.54
CA GLY A 466 -21.62 -5.28 1.72
C GLY A 466 -20.68 -5.80 2.80
N GLU A 467 -19.47 -6.19 2.40
CA GLU A 467 -18.41 -6.69 3.27
C GLU A 467 -17.54 -5.58 3.89
N TYR A 468 -17.83 -4.31 3.56
CA TYR A 468 -17.18 -3.15 4.12
C TYR A 468 -18.14 -2.43 5.08
N ARG A 469 -17.76 -2.27 6.34
CA ARG A 469 -18.64 -1.77 7.41
C ARG A 469 -18.10 -0.49 8.01
N PHE A 470 -19.00 0.43 8.32
CA PHE A 470 -18.74 1.61 9.14
C PHE A 470 -19.45 1.40 10.47
N VAL A 471 -18.69 1.43 11.57
CA VAL A 471 -19.24 1.21 12.91
C VAL A 471 -18.95 2.37 13.82
N VAL A 472 -19.94 2.68 14.68
CA VAL A 472 -19.87 3.74 15.67
C VAL A 472 -19.98 3.13 17.05
N GLY A 473 -18.96 3.31 17.88
CA GLY A 473 -18.93 2.92 19.28
C GLY A 473 -19.20 4.11 20.20
N GLY A 474 -19.98 3.87 21.25
CA GLY A 474 -20.18 4.81 22.36
C GLY A 474 -19.96 4.13 23.72
N ARG A 475 -20.25 4.86 24.79
CA ARG A 475 -20.34 4.32 26.15
C ARG A 475 -21.77 3.89 26.44
N ASP A 476 -21.93 2.87 27.28
CA ASP A 476 -23.23 2.54 27.85
C ASP A 476 -23.68 3.66 28.81
N VAL A 477 -24.90 4.16 28.61
CA VAL A 477 -25.47 5.25 29.43
C VAL A 477 -25.78 4.76 30.85
N VAL A 478 -25.92 3.44 31.06
CA VAL A 478 -26.33 2.84 32.34
C VAL A 478 -25.25 2.88 33.43
N GLU A 479 -23.97 3.02 33.09
CA GLU A 479 -22.86 3.05 34.08
C GLU A 479 -22.77 4.35 34.92
N LEU A 480 -23.57 5.37 34.63
CA LEU A 480 -23.53 6.66 35.32
C LEU A 480 -24.51 6.77 36.50
N GLY A 481 -25.27 5.69 36.80
CA GLY A 481 -26.30 5.67 37.84
C GLY A 481 -25.85 5.29 39.25
N GLU A 482 -24.60 4.86 39.45
CA GLU A 482 -24.09 4.47 40.78
C GLU A 482 -22.67 4.98 41.01
N ARG A 483 -22.53 6.27 41.37
CA ARG A 483 -21.48 6.77 42.29
C ARG A 483 -21.96 7.99 43.05
#